data_AF-A0A352PJJ4-F1
#
_entry.id   AF-A0A352PJJ4-F1
#
_cell.length_a   1.000
_cell.length_b   1.000
_cell.length_c   1.000
_cell.angle_alpha   90.00
_cell.angle_beta   90.00
_cell.angle_gamma   90.00
#
_symmetry.space_group_name_H-M   'P 1'
#
loop_
_entity.id
_entity.type
_entity.pdbx_description
1 polymer ?
#
loop_
_entity_poly.entity_id
_entity_poly.type
_entity_poly.pdbx_seq_one_letter_code
_entity_poly.pdbx_strand_id
1 'polypeptide(L)'
;MKDLFPKESLDLIREVSLSFRRAANLWLDYCRSHEGKEGHNSDLAGEIAKRIKQLSFIFNKIVTLEEKSRVNADKMVRFVIRHKIQAPRAILKEDSEVGFEVELLTECFYYLAFRLLKVADLLTGLKLKNKSKGICNVRNHLIEHSELKDSQVFIISFAHVGPNGPVIKAARYSHQIDKWKDAGLYKNTKEMLDVIIQALS
;
A
#
# COMPACT_ATOMS: atom_id res chain seq x y z
N MET A 1 -23.23 -7.42 14.51
CA MET A 1 -21.99 -7.78 13.78
C MET A 1 -20.85 -7.17 14.58
N LYS A 2 -19.93 -7.96 15.16
CA LYS A 2 -18.72 -7.37 15.75
C LYS A 2 -17.90 -6.77 14.59
N ASP A 3 -17.33 -5.58 14.77
CA ASP A 3 -16.48 -4.95 13.76
C ASP A 3 -15.32 -5.90 13.42
N LEU A 4 -15.26 -6.33 12.15
CA LEU A 4 -14.24 -7.28 11.67
C LEU A 4 -12.86 -6.63 11.56
N PHE A 5 -12.82 -5.29 11.52
CA PHE A 5 -11.60 -4.52 11.63
C PHE A 5 -11.43 -3.98 13.06
N PRO A 6 -10.20 -4.00 13.59
CA PRO A 6 -9.85 -3.14 14.71
C PRO A 6 -10.24 -1.70 14.39
N LYS A 7 -10.84 -0.98 15.35
CA LYS A 7 -11.22 0.43 15.18
C LYS A 7 -10.08 1.28 14.62
N GLU A 8 -8.86 1.03 15.12
CA GLU A 8 -7.63 1.69 14.66
C GLU A 8 -7.37 1.51 13.15
N SER A 9 -7.65 0.33 12.59
CA SER A 9 -7.56 0.11 11.14
C SER A 9 -8.54 0.97 10.37
N LEU A 10 -9.80 1.02 10.83
CA LEU A 10 -10.85 1.77 10.15
C LEU A 10 -10.56 3.27 10.17
N ASP A 11 -10.08 3.78 11.30
CA ASP A 11 -9.70 5.19 11.44
C ASP A 11 -8.54 5.53 10.49
N LEU A 12 -7.50 4.68 10.43
CA LEU A 12 -6.37 4.88 9.51
C LEU A 12 -6.77 4.76 8.04
N ILE A 13 -7.62 3.79 7.67
CA ILE A 13 -8.14 3.65 6.30
C ILE A 13 -8.89 4.92 5.89
N ARG A 14 -9.79 5.42 6.75
CA ARG A 14 -10.55 6.65 6.50
C ARG A 14 -9.62 7.85 6.32
N GLU A 15 -8.61 7.98 7.17
CA GLU A 15 -7.60 9.04 7.08
C GLU A 15 -6.85 8.97 5.75
N VAL A 16 -6.37 7.79 5.34
CA VAL A 16 -5.69 7.58 4.06
C VAL A 16 -6.60 7.92 2.88
N SER A 17 -7.86 7.48 2.88
CA SER A 17 -8.82 7.82 1.83
C SER A 17 -9.11 9.32 1.74
N LEU A 18 -9.12 10.05 2.87
CA LEU A 18 -9.22 11.51 2.89
C LEU A 18 -7.94 12.16 2.34
N SER A 19 -6.76 11.68 2.73
CA SER A 19 -5.48 12.18 2.22
C SER A 19 -5.34 11.98 0.70
N PHE A 20 -5.84 10.87 0.13
CA PHE A 20 -5.87 10.71 -1.33
C PHE A 20 -6.68 11.81 -2.01
N ARG A 21 -7.88 12.12 -1.50
CA ARG A 21 -8.73 13.19 -2.05
C ARG A 21 -8.05 14.55 -1.93
N ARG A 22 -7.45 14.84 -0.76
CA ARG A 22 -6.71 16.09 -0.53
C ARG A 22 -5.52 16.22 -1.47
N ALA A 23 -4.69 15.18 -1.60
CA ALA A 23 -3.54 15.16 -2.51
C ALA A 23 -3.98 15.37 -3.97
N ALA A 24 -5.07 14.72 -4.40
CA ALA A 24 -5.61 14.90 -5.75
C ALA A 24 -6.08 16.35 -6.00
N ASN A 25 -6.77 16.97 -5.05
CA ASN A 25 -7.23 18.36 -5.19
C ASN A 25 -6.05 19.35 -5.24
N LEU A 26 -5.11 19.24 -4.30
CA LEU A 26 -3.89 20.06 -4.30
C LEU A 26 -3.08 19.87 -5.58
N TRP A 27 -3.05 18.65 -6.12
CA TRP A 27 -2.41 18.39 -7.39
C TRP A 27 -3.08 19.13 -8.56
N LEU A 28 -4.41 19.13 -8.60
CA LEU A 28 -5.15 19.87 -9.63
C LEU A 28 -4.89 21.38 -9.53
N ASP A 29 -4.84 21.93 -8.33
CA ASP A 29 -4.54 23.35 -8.12
C ASP A 29 -3.08 23.68 -8.50
N TYR A 30 -2.15 22.78 -8.21
CA TYR A 30 -0.76 22.88 -8.68
C TYR A 30 -0.71 22.90 -10.22
N CYS A 31 -1.41 21.98 -10.90
CA CYS A 31 -1.47 21.97 -12.36
C CYS A 31 -2.01 23.28 -12.93
N ARG A 32 -3.13 23.79 -12.40
CA ARG A 32 -3.76 25.04 -12.84
C ARG A 32 -2.84 26.25 -12.70
N SER A 33 -2.13 26.36 -11.58
CA SER A 33 -1.16 27.45 -11.35
C SER A 33 0.09 27.39 -12.24
N HIS A 34 0.28 26.27 -12.95
CA HIS A 34 1.40 26.02 -13.84
C HIS A 34 0.98 25.82 -15.30
N GLU A 35 -0.31 26.04 -15.63
CA GLU A 35 -0.82 26.03 -16.99
C GLU A 35 -0.08 27.07 -17.86
N GLY A 36 0.34 26.66 -19.07
CA GLY A 36 1.09 27.51 -20.00
C GLY A 36 2.62 27.34 -19.96
N LYS A 37 3.18 26.57 -19.02
CA LYS A 37 4.59 26.16 -19.05
C LYS A 37 4.76 24.94 -19.98
N GLU A 38 5.83 24.95 -20.79
CA GLU A 38 6.13 24.03 -21.92
C GLU A 38 5.78 22.53 -21.70
N GLY A 39 5.48 21.84 -22.81
CA GLY A 39 4.80 20.53 -22.88
C GLY A 39 5.35 19.40 -22.00
N HIS A 40 6.66 19.35 -21.72
CA HIS A 40 7.23 18.28 -20.89
C HIS A 40 6.68 18.26 -19.45
N ASN A 41 6.52 19.43 -18.84
CA ASN A 41 5.98 19.52 -17.47
C ASN A 41 4.49 19.16 -17.41
N SER A 42 3.75 19.47 -18.48
CA SER A 42 2.35 19.06 -18.63
C SER A 42 2.21 17.54 -18.68
N ASP A 43 3.08 16.86 -19.45
CA ASP A 43 3.08 15.40 -19.54
C ASP A 43 3.41 14.73 -18.21
N LEU A 44 4.44 15.24 -17.50
CA LEU A 44 4.79 14.77 -16.15
C LEU A 44 3.62 14.97 -15.18
N ALA A 45 2.91 16.09 -15.30
CA ALA A 45 1.79 16.39 -14.42
C ALA A 45 0.58 15.49 -14.66
N GLY A 46 0.29 15.18 -15.93
CA GLY A 46 -0.71 14.19 -16.31
C GLY A 46 -0.38 12.79 -15.81
N GLU A 47 0.90 12.39 -15.90
CA GLU A 47 1.37 11.10 -15.37
C GLU A 47 1.19 11.02 -13.85
N ILE A 48 1.53 12.05 -13.08
CA ILE A 48 1.33 12.07 -11.62
C ILE A 48 -0.16 11.97 -11.26
N ALA A 49 -1.02 12.77 -11.92
CA ALA A 49 -2.46 12.71 -11.70
C ALA A 49 -3.03 11.30 -11.96
N LYS A 50 -2.59 10.66 -13.04
CA LYS A 50 -2.93 9.27 -13.37
C LYS A 50 -2.47 8.31 -12.27
N ARG A 51 -1.25 8.45 -11.76
CA ARG A 51 -0.73 7.57 -10.70
C ARG A 51 -1.46 7.76 -9.37
N ILE A 52 -1.81 8.98 -8.97
CA ILE A 52 -2.63 9.22 -7.76
C ILE A 52 -3.96 8.47 -7.88
N LYS A 53 -4.64 8.56 -9.03
CA LYS A 53 -5.91 7.86 -9.29
C LYS A 53 -5.76 6.34 -9.24
N GLN A 54 -4.72 5.80 -9.89
CA GLN A 54 -4.44 4.36 -9.87
C GLN A 54 -4.15 3.84 -8.47
N LEU A 55 -3.35 4.57 -7.68
CA LEU A 55 -3.01 4.20 -6.32
C LEU A 55 -4.26 4.22 -5.41
N SER A 56 -5.10 5.25 -5.52
CA SER A 56 -6.37 5.31 -4.79
C SER A 56 -7.28 4.12 -5.14
N PHE A 57 -7.39 3.78 -6.43
CA PHE A 57 -8.15 2.61 -6.88
C PHE A 57 -7.61 1.29 -6.29
N ILE A 58 -6.30 1.05 -6.41
CA ILE A 58 -5.65 -0.16 -5.90
C ILE A 58 -5.80 -0.25 -4.38
N PHE A 59 -5.59 0.85 -3.67
CA PHE A 59 -5.75 0.92 -2.22
C PHE A 59 -7.16 0.50 -1.80
N ASN A 60 -8.20 1.08 -2.40
CA ASN A 60 -9.58 0.74 -2.07
C ASN A 60 -9.90 -0.72 -2.40
N LYS A 61 -9.39 -1.24 -3.52
CA LYS A 61 -9.55 -2.65 -3.91
C LYS A 61 -8.89 -3.58 -2.90
N ILE A 62 -7.70 -3.26 -2.40
CA ILE A 62 -7.02 -4.01 -1.33
C ILE A 62 -7.88 -4.01 -0.06
N VAL A 63 -8.35 -2.85 0.39
CA VAL A 63 -9.22 -2.74 1.59
C VAL A 63 -10.46 -3.63 1.45
N THR A 64 -11.13 -3.61 0.30
CA THR A 64 -12.31 -4.46 0.04
C THR A 64 -11.96 -5.95 0.06
N LEU A 65 -10.84 -6.36 -0.52
CA LEU A 65 -10.41 -7.75 -0.52
C LEU A 65 -10.01 -8.23 0.88
N GLU A 66 -9.38 -7.39 1.69
CA GLU A 66 -9.06 -7.70 3.07
C GLU A 66 -10.33 -7.87 3.92
N GLU A 67 -11.33 -7.01 3.73
CA GLU A 67 -12.64 -7.19 4.36
C GLU A 67 -13.26 -8.53 3.98
N LYS A 68 -13.22 -8.87 2.67
CA LYS A 68 -13.71 -10.16 2.17
C LYS A 68 -12.97 -11.34 2.80
N SER A 69 -11.64 -11.31 2.85
CA SER A 69 -10.84 -12.37 3.48
C SER A 69 -11.19 -12.52 4.96
N ARG A 70 -11.34 -11.42 5.72
CA ARG A 70 -11.75 -11.48 7.14
C ARG A 70 -13.14 -12.09 7.33
N VAL A 71 -14.11 -11.74 6.49
CA VAL A 71 -15.45 -12.36 6.51
C VAL A 71 -15.35 -13.86 6.26
N ASN A 72 -14.54 -14.28 5.29
CA ASN A 72 -14.34 -15.69 4.96
C ASN A 72 -13.63 -16.44 6.10
N ALA A 73 -12.62 -15.82 6.72
CA ALA A 73 -11.94 -16.36 7.88
C ALA A 73 -12.89 -16.55 9.08
N ASP A 74 -13.74 -15.57 9.41
CA ASP A 74 -14.74 -15.69 10.49
C ASP A 74 -15.75 -16.81 10.19
N LYS A 75 -16.26 -16.90 8.96
CA LYS A 75 -17.13 -18.00 8.53
C LYS A 75 -16.45 -19.36 8.69
N MET A 76 -15.18 -19.46 8.28
CA MET A 76 -14.38 -20.67 8.41
C MET A 76 -14.18 -21.08 9.86
N VAL A 77 -13.76 -20.14 10.72
CA VAL A 77 -13.56 -20.38 12.16
C VAL A 77 -14.86 -20.87 12.80
N ARG A 78 -15.99 -20.22 12.54
CA ARG A 78 -17.29 -20.65 13.06
C ARG A 78 -17.69 -22.03 12.55
N PHE A 79 -17.44 -22.33 11.28
CA PHE A 79 -17.74 -23.63 10.69
C PHE A 79 -16.93 -24.74 11.37
N VAL A 80 -15.61 -24.55 11.49
CA VAL A 80 -14.69 -25.51 12.12
C VAL A 80 -15.04 -25.73 13.58
N ILE A 81 -15.28 -24.65 14.35
CA ILE A 81 -15.68 -24.76 15.77
C ILE A 81 -17.00 -25.51 15.91
N ARG A 82 -18.01 -25.17 15.09
CA ARG A 82 -19.36 -25.74 15.21
C ARG A 82 -19.39 -27.24 14.86
N HIS A 83 -18.63 -27.66 13.86
CA HIS A 83 -18.71 -29.01 13.33
C HIS A 83 -17.55 -29.92 13.78
N LYS A 84 -16.50 -29.36 14.40
CA LYS A 84 -15.27 -30.08 14.78
C LYS A 84 -14.64 -30.87 13.62
N ILE A 85 -14.81 -30.37 12.39
CA ILE A 85 -14.25 -30.95 11.16
C ILE A 85 -13.31 -29.96 10.49
N GLN A 86 -12.49 -30.45 9.55
CA GLN A 86 -11.64 -29.62 8.73
C GLN A 86 -12.45 -28.64 7.87
N ALA A 87 -11.87 -27.48 7.59
CA ALA A 87 -12.47 -26.49 6.71
C ALA A 87 -12.72 -27.09 5.31
N PRO A 88 -13.86 -26.81 4.67
CA PRO A 88 -14.13 -27.25 3.31
C PRO A 88 -13.03 -26.76 2.36
N ARG A 89 -12.52 -27.64 1.49
CA ARG A 89 -11.47 -27.30 0.51
C ARG A 89 -11.81 -26.08 -0.36
N ALA A 90 -13.10 -25.89 -0.68
CA ALA A 90 -13.56 -24.73 -1.44
C ALA A 90 -13.30 -23.41 -0.72
N ILE A 91 -13.50 -23.35 0.60
CA ILE A 91 -13.25 -22.14 1.41
C ILE A 91 -11.75 -21.85 1.50
N LEU A 92 -10.93 -22.89 1.70
CA LEU A 92 -9.47 -22.75 1.70
C LEU A 92 -8.93 -22.24 0.37
N LYS A 93 -9.49 -22.72 -0.75
CA LYS A 93 -9.13 -22.27 -2.09
C LYS A 93 -9.49 -20.80 -2.31
N GLU A 94 -10.71 -20.38 -1.96
CA GLU A 94 -11.14 -18.98 -2.11
C GLU A 94 -10.28 -18.04 -1.26
N ASP A 95 -9.98 -18.40 -0.01
CA ASP A 95 -9.12 -17.57 0.86
C ASP A 95 -7.69 -17.46 0.32
N SER A 96 -7.14 -18.56 -0.23
CA SER A 96 -5.85 -18.56 -0.91
C SER A 96 -5.81 -17.64 -2.13
N GLU A 97 -6.88 -17.61 -2.94
CA GLU A 97 -6.96 -16.74 -4.12
C GLU A 97 -7.06 -15.26 -3.72
N VAL A 98 -7.86 -14.94 -2.70
CA VAL A 98 -7.96 -13.56 -2.17
C VAL A 98 -6.63 -13.11 -1.58
N GLY A 99 -5.96 -13.97 -0.79
CA GLY A 99 -4.65 -13.67 -0.21
C GLY A 99 -3.60 -13.35 -1.28
N PHE A 100 -3.54 -14.16 -2.33
CA PHE A 100 -2.67 -13.92 -3.48
C PHE A 100 -3.00 -12.60 -4.20
N GLU A 101 -4.28 -12.30 -4.45
CA GLU A 101 -4.69 -11.05 -5.10
C GLU A 101 -4.28 -9.83 -4.27
N VAL A 102 -4.41 -9.88 -2.94
CA VAL A 102 -3.99 -8.78 -2.07
C VAL A 102 -2.47 -8.61 -2.04
N GLU A 103 -1.70 -9.71 -2.00
CA GLU A 103 -0.24 -9.66 -2.10
C GLU A 103 0.21 -9.00 -3.41
N LEU A 104 -0.31 -9.48 -4.53
CA LEU A 104 0.00 -8.96 -5.86
C LEU A 104 -0.34 -7.46 -5.99
N LEU A 105 -1.52 -7.06 -5.52
CA LEU A 105 -1.93 -5.65 -5.56
C LEU A 105 -1.10 -4.78 -4.62
N THR A 106 -0.65 -5.31 -3.49
CA THR A 106 0.22 -4.60 -2.54
C THR A 106 1.59 -4.34 -3.17
N GLU A 107 2.19 -5.33 -3.82
CA GLU A 107 3.45 -5.13 -4.56
C GLU A 107 3.29 -4.12 -5.70
N CYS A 108 2.22 -4.26 -6.50
CA CYS A 108 1.89 -3.33 -7.58
C CYS A 108 1.72 -1.89 -7.06
N PHE A 109 1.08 -1.73 -5.90
CA PHE A 109 0.96 -0.44 -5.24
C PHE A 109 2.33 0.17 -4.95
N TYR A 110 3.26 -0.57 -4.34
CA TYR A 110 4.60 -0.07 -4.03
C TYR A 110 5.39 0.33 -5.28
N TYR A 111 5.29 -0.43 -6.37
CA TYR A 111 5.90 -0.07 -7.65
C TYR A 111 5.34 1.23 -8.23
N LEU A 112 4.02 1.38 -8.25
CA LEU A 112 3.36 2.58 -8.77
C LEU A 112 3.60 3.81 -7.88
N ALA A 113 3.63 3.61 -6.56
CA ALA A 113 3.92 4.66 -5.58
C ALA A 113 5.34 5.18 -5.75
N PHE A 114 6.31 4.28 -5.89
CA PHE A 114 7.69 4.66 -6.19
C PHE A 114 7.83 5.37 -7.54
N ARG A 115 7.08 4.93 -8.57
CA ARG A 115 7.04 5.61 -9.88
C ARG A 115 6.47 7.03 -9.76
N LEU A 116 5.37 7.21 -9.03
CA LEU A 116 4.80 8.54 -8.76
C LEU A 116 5.85 9.46 -8.15
N LEU A 117 6.55 9.01 -7.10
CA LEU A 117 7.58 9.79 -6.42
C LEU A 117 8.73 10.16 -7.37
N LYS A 118 9.18 9.21 -8.20
CA LYS A 118 10.21 9.46 -9.23
C LYS A 118 9.77 10.49 -10.26
N VAL A 119 8.52 10.44 -10.73
CA VAL A 119 8.02 11.40 -11.72
C VAL A 119 7.86 12.78 -11.08
N ALA A 120 7.38 12.85 -9.84
CA ALA A 120 7.28 14.10 -9.09
C ALA A 120 8.64 14.76 -8.83
N ASP A 121 9.72 13.99 -8.65
CA ASP A 121 11.09 14.51 -8.54
C ASP A 121 11.59 15.21 -9.81
N LEU A 122 11.06 14.86 -10.99
CA LEU A 122 11.42 15.50 -12.25
C LEU A 122 10.76 16.87 -12.40
N LEU A 123 9.69 17.15 -11.65
CA LEU A 123 9.11 18.48 -11.58
C LEU A 123 9.92 19.35 -10.63
N THR A 124 10.36 20.50 -11.15
CA THR A 124 11.20 21.45 -10.41
C THR A 124 10.54 21.84 -9.08
N GLY A 125 11.20 21.53 -7.96
CA GLY A 125 10.85 22.03 -6.63
C GLY A 125 10.23 21.01 -5.66
N LEU A 126 9.65 19.90 -6.13
CA LEU A 126 8.95 18.96 -5.22
C LEU A 126 9.91 18.05 -4.42
N LYS A 127 10.86 17.38 -5.11
CA LYS A 127 11.87 16.48 -4.51
C LYS A 127 11.28 15.57 -3.41
N LEU A 128 10.38 14.67 -3.78
CA LEU A 128 9.59 13.81 -2.88
C LEU A 128 10.21 12.44 -2.61
N LYS A 129 11.00 11.86 -3.53
CA LYS A 129 11.42 10.44 -3.42
C LYS A 129 12.11 10.11 -2.10
N ASN A 130 13.04 10.95 -1.65
CA ASN A 130 13.81 10.68 -0.42
C ASN A 130 13.04 11.00 0.87
N LYS A 131 11.81 11.54 0.77
CA LYS A 131 10.98 11.90 1.91
C LYS A 131 10.01 10.78 2.31
N SER A 132 9.64 9.88 1.39
CA SER A 132 8.77 8.72 1.69
C SER A 132 9.59 7.44 1.82
N LYS A 133 10.15 7.25 3.03
CA LYS A 133 11.03 6.12 3.33
C LYS A 133 10.28 4.81 3.30
N GLY A 134 9.04 4.73 3.78
CA GLY A 134 8.24 3.49 3.74
C GLY A 134 8.12 2.91 2.34
N ILE A 135 7.67 3.71 1.37
CA ILE A 135 7.52 3.28 -0.03
C ILE A 135 8.87 2.88 -0.64
N CYS A 136 9.89 3.72 -0.46
CA CYS A 136 11.21 3.50 -1.05
C CYS A 136 11.91 2.27 -0.47
N ASN A 137 11.86 2.09 0.85
CA ASN A 137 12.52 0.98 1.52
C ASN A 137 11.85 -0.35 1.18
N VAL A 138 10.51 -0.40 1.22
CA VAL A 138 9.78 -1.64 0.87
C VAL A 138 10.05 -2.03 -0.57
N ARG A 139 9.88 -1.11 -1.54
CA ARG A 139 10.12 -1.41 -2.95
C ARG A 139 11.57 -1.86 -3.18
N ASN A 140 12.56 -1.10 -2.68
CA ASN A 140 13.96 -1.40 -2.99
C ASN A 140 14.46 -2.64 -2.25
N HIS A 141 14.23 -2.74 -0.93
CA HIS A 141 14.89 -3.76 -0.12
C HIS A 141 14.06 -5.01 0.11
N LEU A 142 12.73 -4.93 -0.06
CA LEU A 142 11.85 -6.08 0.16
C LEU A 142 11.24 -6.64 -1.12
N ILE A 143 11.17 -5.87 -2.21
CA ILE A 143 10.55 -6.35 -3.45
C ILE A 143 11.59 -6.49 -4.56
N GLU A 144 12.19 -5.39 -5.04
CA GLU A 144 13.00 -5.40 -6.27
C GLU A 144 14.43 -5.89 -6.08
N HIS A 145 15.08 -5.50 -4.98
CA HIS A 145 16.50 -5.77 -4.74
C HIS A 145 16.72 -6.50 -3.42
N SER A 146 15.84 -7.45 -3.12
CA SER A 146 15.91 -8.24 -1.88
C SER A 146 17.19 -9.09 -1.78
N GLU A 147 17.85 -9.33 -2.92
CA GLU A 147 19.08 -10.09 -3.10
C GLU A 147 20.37 -9.33 -2.83
N LEU A 148 20.31 -8.00 -2.75
CA LEU A 148 21.50 -7.20 -2.47
C LEU A 148 21.98 -7.41 -1.02
N LYS A 149 23.30 -7.19 -0.84
CA LYS A 149 24.01 -7.43 0.43
C LYS A 149 23.44 -6.61 1.60
N ASP A 150 22.90 -5.43 1.32
CA ASP A 150 22.27 -4.54 2.29
C ASP A 150 20.82 -4.96 2.63
N SER A 151 20.12 -5.63 1.70
CA SER A 151 18.74 -6.12 1.88
C SER A 151 18.69 -7.48 2.60
N GLN A 152 19.15 -8.54 1.93
CA GLN A 152 19.20 -9.94 2.37
C GLN A 152 17.92 -10.52 3.00
N VAL A 153 16.74 -9.95 2.73
CA VAL A 153 15.47 -10.48 3.24
C VAL A 153 14.86 -11.43 2.21
N PHE A 154 15.28 -12.70 2.23
CA PHE A 154 14.90 -13.67 1.19
C PHE A 154 13.59 -14.43 1.46
N ILE A 155 13.12 -14.45 2.71
CA ILE A 155 11.87 -15.14 3.03
C ILE A 155 10.75 -14.51 2.20
N ILE A 156 10.10 -15.31 1.37
CA ILE A 156 8.85 -14.95 0.71
C ILE A 156 7.77 -15.15 1.75
N SER A 157 7.27 -14.05 2.29
CA SER A 157 6.15 -14.08 3.22
C SER A 157 5.31 -12.84 3.04
N PHE A 158 4.04 -12.97 3.34
CA PHE A 158 3.07 -11.90 3.28
C PHE A 158 2.11 -12.07 4.43
N ALA A 159 1.67 -10.98 5.04
CA ALA A 159 0.71 -11.09 6.11
C ALA A 159 -0.20 -9.87 6.24
N HIS A 160 -1.41 -10.13 6.72
CA HIS A 160 -2.44 -9.14 7.01
C HIS A 160 -2.47 -8.85 8.52
N VAL A 161 -1.36 -8.37 9.07
CA VAL A 161 -1.17 -8.32 10.53
C VAL A 161 -1.35 -6.90 11.05
N GLY A 162 -2.35 -6.74 11.91
CA GLY A 162 -2.51 -5.56 12.74
C GLY A 162 -3.18 -4.37 12.04
N PRO A 163 -3.09 -3.17 12.65
CA PRO A 163 -3.88 -2.03 12.23
C PRO A 163 -3.39 -1.34 10.96
N ASN A 164 -2.15 -1.60 10.55
CA ASN A 164 -1.47 -0.86 9.47
C ASN A 164 -1.66 -1.46 8.07
N GLY A 165 -2.51 -2.49 7.93
CA GLY A 165 -2.78 -3.16 6.66
C GLY A 165 -1.73 -4.22 6.29
N PRO A 166 -1.69 -4.65 5.01
CA PRO A 166 -0.81 -5.70 4.55
C PRO A 166 0.67 -5.37 4.70
N VAL A 167 1.48 -6.40 4.96
CA VAL A 167 2.91 -6.30 5.23
C VAL A 167 3.68 -7.25 4.31
N ILE A 168 4.61 -6.69 3.53
CA ILE A 168 5.54 -7.44 2.68
C ILE A 168 6.66 -8.01 3.53
N LYS A 169 6.88 -9.32 3.37
CA LYS A 169 7.84 -10.10 4.15
C LYS A 169 7.55 -9.91 5.64
N ALA A 170 6.42 -10.38 6.16
CA ALA A 170 6.11 -10.25 7.58
C ALA A 170 6.96 -11.18 8.47
N ALA A 171 7.27 -12.38 7.97
CA ALA A 171 8.13 -13.33 8.68
C ALA A 171 9.61 -12.98 8.47
N ARG A 172 10.41 -13.15 9.54
CA ARG A 172 11.84 -12.80 9.58
C ARG A 172 12.62 -13.87 10.33
N TYR A 173 13.83 -14.16 9.87
CA TYR A 173 14.83 -14.82 10.71
C TYR A 173 15.27 -13.86 11.82
N SER A 174 15.72 -14.41 12.94
CA SER A 174 16.15 -13.63 14.12
C SER A 174 17.17 -12.54 13.78
N HIS A 175 18.16 -12.85 12.95
CA HIS A 175 19.20 -11.90 12.51
C HIS A 175 18.73 -10.82 11.51
N GLN A 176 17.46 -10.85 11.10
CA GLN A 176 16.88 -9.92 10.12
C GLN A 176 15.77 -9.04 10.70
N ILE A 177 15.43 -9.19 11.99
CA ILE A 177 14.23 -8.59 12.59
C ILE A 177 14.20 -7.06 12.45
N ASP A 178 15.37 -6.42 12.46
CA ASP A 178 15.53 -4.97 12.34
C ASP A 178 15.88 -4.49 10.92
N LYS A 179 16.09 -5.41 9.97
CA LYS A 179 16.42 -5.06 8.58
C LYS A 179 15.16 -4.71 7.79
N TRP A 180 15.08 -3.47 7.31
CA TRP A 180 14.09 -2.97 6.35
C TRP A 180 12.66 -3.40 6.70
N LYS A 181 12.16 -2.97 7.85
CA LYS A 181 10.83 -3.35 8.31
C LYS A 181 9.74 -2.64 7.49
N ASP A 182 8.84 -3.41 6.91
CA ASP A 182 7.58 -2.86 6.37
C ASP A 182 6.66 -2.50 7.54
N ALA A 183 6.29 -1.23 7.64
CA ALA A 183 5.40 -0.73 8.68
C ALA A 183 3.91 -1.04 8.41
N GLY A 184 3.58 -1.54 7.22
CA GLY A 184 2.24 -1.82 6.72
C GLY A 184 1.80 -0.82 5.65
N LEU A 185 1.10 -1.33 4.64
CA LEU A 185 0.65 -0.56 3.47
C LEU A 185 -0.07 0.74 3.84
N TYR A 186 -0.98 0.72 4.82
CA TYR A 186 -1.78 1.91 5.16
C TYR A 186 -0.90 3.01 5.75
N LYS A 187 0.02 2.63 6.65
CA LYS A 187 0.95 3.57 7.29
C LYS A 187 1.95 4.14 6.27
N ASN A 188 2.52 3.31 5.41
CA ASN A 188 3.45 3.77 4.37
C ASN A 188 2.73 4.65 3.33
N THR A 189 1.48 4.33 2.99
CA THR A 189 0.66 5.17 2.11
C THR A 189 0.39 6.52 2.75
N LYS A 190 0.08 6.55 4.05
CA LYS A 190 -0.14 7.79 4.78
C LYS A 190 1.10 8.68 4.77
N GLU A 191 2.26 8.11 5.11
CA GLU A 191 3.56 8.81 5.05
C GLU A 191 3.79 9.43 3.67
N MET A 192 3.58 8.67 2.60
CA MET A 192 3.72 9.16 1.23
C MET A 192 2.77 10.32 0.91
N LEU A 193 1.50 10.20 1.27
CA LEU A 193 0.50 11.23 1.01
C LEU A 193 0.78 12.50 1.82
N ASP A 194 1.24 12.37 3.06
CA ASP A 194 1.61 13.52 3.89
C ASP A 194 2.78 14.30 3.27
N VAL A 195 3.78 13.59 2.75
CA VAL A 195 4.89 14.19 1.99
C VAL A 195 4.40 14.94 0.74
N ILE A 196 3.47 14.34 -0.02
CA ILE A 196 2.89 14.98 -1.21
C ILE A 196 2.08 16.22 -0.82
N ILE A 197 1.19 16.10 0.16
CA ILE A 197 0.33 17.18 0.63
C ILE A 197 1.17 18.35 1.15
N GLN A 198 2.21 18.07 1.94
CA GLN A 198 3.12 19.09 2.45
C GLN A 198 3.86 19.83 1.34
N ALA A 199 4.25 19.14 0.27
CA ALA A 199 4.96 19.76 -0.85
C ALA A 199 4.05 20.60 -1.77
N LEU A 200 2.74 20.41 -1.69
CA LEU A 200 1.74 21.12 -2.51
C LEU A 200 0.96 22.20 -1.75
N SER A 201 1.11 22.25 -0.42
CA SER A 201 0.48 23.27 0.44
C SER A 201 1.39 24.49 0.57
#